data_AF-A0A0B8NIJ6-F1
#
_entry.id   AF-A0A0B8NIJ6-F1
#
_cell.length_a   1.000
_cell.length_b   1.000
_cell.length_c   1.000
_cell.angle_alpha   90.00
_cell.angle_beta   90.00
_cell.angle_gamma   90.00
#
_symmetry.space_group_name_H-M   'P 1'
#
loop_
_entity.id
_entity.type
_entity.pdbx_description
1 polymer ?
#
loop_
_entity_poly.entity_id
_entity_poly.type
_entity_poly.pdbx_seq_one_letter_code
_entity_poly.pdbx_strand_id
1 'polypeptide(L)'
;MVIDTNNYYPGRDGEFADLEAGVATSSELLQRHLPRSRVVKAFNNIYFRHLATLSRPAGAADRTTLPIAGDDSAAKTAAAQLISALGYDTIDIGALADSWRTQPDTPVYGNPYAAAQPFWDHEGAPADAAEIRKAVEAAER
;
A
#
# COMPACT_ATOMS: atom_id res chain seq x y z
N MET A 1 8.83 -2.74 14.68
CA MET A 1 8.14 -2.72 13.37
C MET A 1 8.33 -1.34 12.76
N VAL A 2 8.44 -1.28 11.44
CA VAL A 2 8.46 -0.05 10.64
C VAL A 2 7.37 -0.18 9.58
N ILE A 3 6.48 0.80 9.48
CA ILE A 3 5.51 0.87 8.39
C ILE A 3 6.13 1.75 7.29
N ASP A 4 6.34 1.17 6.12
CA ASP A 4 6.83 1.87 4.94
C ASP A 4 5.66 2.41 4.12
N THR A 5 5.57 3.73 4.04
CA THR A 5 4.55 4.45 3.27
C THR A 5 5.13 5.09 2.00
N ASN A 6 6.38 4.82 1.65
CA ASN A 6 7.08 5.51 0.56
C ASN A 6 6.65 5.01 -0.81
N ASN A 7 6.89 5.84 -1.83
CA ASN A 7 6.81 5.46 -3.24
C ASN A 7 8.11 5.88 -3.91
N TYR A 8 8.72 4.98 -4.67
CA TYR A 8 9.95 5.26 -5.41
C TYR A 8 9.61 5.93 -6.74
N TYR A 9 10.26 7.06 -7.00
CA TYR A 9 10.14 7.81 -8.25
C TYR A 9 11.55 8.18 -8.74
N PRO A 10 12.08 7.54 -9.81
CA PRO A 10 13.45 7.77 -10.28
C PRO A 10 13.78 9.24 -10.53
N GLY A 11 12.84 10.01 -11.10
CA GLY A 11 13.02 11.44 -11.36
C GLY A 11 13.11 12.33 -10.11
N ARG A 12 12.65 11.85 -8.95
CA ARG A 12 12.73 12.54 -7.65
C ARG A 12 13.87 11.99 -6.79
N ASP A 13 14.02 10.67 -6.77
CA ASP A 13 14.85 9.93 -5.82
C ASP A 13 16.24 9.57 -6.38
N GLY A 14 16.43 9.72 -7.69
CA GLY A 14 17.57 9.17 -8.42
C GLY A 14 17.34 7.71 -8.82
N GLU A 15 18.19 7.18 -9.68
CA GLU A 15 18.09 5.80 -10.17
C GLU A 15 18.86 4.82 -9.27
N PHE A 16 18.21 3.73 -8.87
CA PHE A 16 18.82 2.64 -8.10
C PHE A 16 18.83 1.35 -8.92
N ALA A 17 20.03 0.85 -9.25
CA ALA A 17 20.20 -0.30 -10.13
C ALA A 17 19.37 -1.54 -9.72
N ASP A 18 19.27 -1.84 -8.43
CA ASP A 18 18.47 -2.98 -7.93
C ASP A 18 16.95 -2.81 -8.18
N LEU A 19 16.44 -1.57 -8.13
CA LEU A 19 15.03 -1.27 -8.40
C LEU A 19 14.76 -1.31 -9.91
N GLU A 20 15.63 -0.69 -10.71
CA GLU A 20 15.53 -0.66 -12.17
C GLU A 20 15.64 -2.07 -12.79
N ALA A 21 16.54 -2.90 -12.26
CA ALA A 21 16.68 -4.30 -12.68
C ALA A 21 15.59 -5.23 -12.11
N GLY A 22 14.72 -4.70 -11.24
CA GLY A 22 13.67 -5.45 -10.59
C GLY A 22 14.13 -6.52 -9.60
N VAL A 23 15.40 -6.46 -9.17
CA VAL A 23 16.04 -7.38 -8.22
C VAL A 23 15.49 -7.19 -6.79
N ALA A 24 14.98 -6.00 -6.47
CA ALA A 24 14.34 -5.70 -5.19
C ALA A 24 13.17 -4.73 -5.36
N THR A 25 12.23 -4.73 -4.42
CA THR A 25 11.28 -3.63 -4.22
C THR A 25 11.91 -2.51 -3.37
N SER A 26 11.35 -1.30 -3.43
CA SER A 26 11.82 -0.20 -2.56
C SER A 26 11.71 -0.54 -1.07
N SER A 27 10.70 -1.34 -0.69
CA SER A 27 10.54 -1.81 0.68
C SER A 27 11.57 -2.87 1.06
N GLU A 28 11.95 -3.78 0.15
CA GLU A 28 13.07 -4.72 0.37
C GLU A 28 14.39 -3.99 0.57
N LEU A 29 14.66 -2.92 -0.19
CA LEU A 29 15.84 -2.08 0.05
C LEU A 29 15.78 -1.43 1.43
N LEU A 30 14.63 -0.91 1.86
CA LEU A 30 14.48 -0.36 3.22
C LEU A 30 14.74 -1.42 4.30
N GLN A 31 14.26 -2.65 4.12
CA GLN A 31 14.51 -3.76 5.05
C GLN A 31 15.99 -4.11 5.15
N ARG A 32 16.75 -4.05 4.03
CA ARG A 32 18.22 -4.23 4.04
C ARG A 32 18.93 -3.14 4.84
N HIS A 33 18.46 -1.89 4.78
CA HIS A 33 19.02 -0.78 5.56
C HIS A 33 18.64 -0.85 7.04
N LEU A 34 17.56 -1.52 7.39
CA LEU A 34 17.06 -1.68 8.76
C LEU A 34 17.03 -3.16 9.17
N PRO A 35 18.18 -3.86 9.24
CA PRO A 35 18.23 -5.32 9.37
C PRO A 35 17.66 -5.86 10.70
N ARG A 36 17.55 -5.00 11.72
CA ARG A 36 16.95 -5.34 13.03
C ARG A 36 15.46 -5.00 13.12
N SER A 37 14.91 -4.35 12.10
CA SER A 37 13.49 -3.99 12.02
C SER A 37 12.68 -5.06 11.31
N ARG A 38 11.36 -4.94 11.43
CA ARG A 38 10.36 -5.67 10.64
C ARG A 38 9.58 -4.67 9.81
N VAL A 39 9.85 -4.60 8.52
CA VAL A 39 9.23 -3.65 7.59
C VAL A 39 7.89 -4.22 7.09
N VAL A 40 6.86 -3.38 7.07
CA VAL A 40 5.56 -3.67 6.46
C VAL A 40 5.21 -2.52 5.51
N LYS A 41 4.99 -2.80 4.22
CA LYS A 41 4.46 -1.82 3.27
C LYS A 41 2.98 -1.60 3.53
N ALA A 42 2.55 -0.36 3.68
CA ALA A 42 1.15 0.02 3.80
C ALA A 42 0.95 1.50 3.45
N PHE A 43 -0.30 1.92 3.20
CA PHE A 43 -0.72 3.30 2.88
C PHE A 43 -0.13 3.93 1.62
N ASN A 44 0.93 3.35 1.04
CA ASN A 44 1.62 3.95 -0.10
C ASN A 44 0.71 4.12 -1.32
N ASN A 45 -0.35 3.32 -1.42
CA ASN A 45 -1.24 3.26 -2.57
C ASN A 45 -2.50 4.13 -2.44
N ILE A 46 -2.73 4.85 -1.34
CA ILE A 46 -3.89 5.75 -1.18
C ILE A 46 -3.44 7.21 -1.22
N TYR A 47 -4.17 8.06 -1.96
CA TYR A 47 -3.90 9.49 -2.00
C TYR A 47 -4.22 10.14 -0.65
N PHE A 48 -3.34 11.03 -0.18
CA PHE A 48 -3.43 11.57 1.19
C PHE A 48 -4.76 12.29 1.49
N ARG A 49 -5.41 12.90 0.49
CA ARG A 49 -6.73 13.52 0.67
C ARG A 49 -7.83 12.48 0.86
N HIS A 50 -7.78 11.37 0.14
CA HIS A 50 -8.71 10.25 0.31
C HIS A 50 -8.48 9.54 1.65
N LEU A 51 -7.21 9.40 2.07
CA LEU A 51 -6.87 8.90 3.41
C LEU A 51 -7.42 9.81 4.53
N ALA A 52 -7.57 11.10 4.30
CA ALA A 52 -8.16 12.00 5.30
C ALA A 52 -9.70 11.90 5.39
N THR A 53 -10.38 11.48 4.30
CA THR A 53 -11.85 11.56 4.18
C THR A 53 -12.57 10.20 4.22
N LEU A 54 -11.86 9.10 3.92
CA LEU A 54 -12.44 7.76 3.81
C LEU A 54 -12.43 6.95 5.13
N SER A 55 -11.94 7.51 6.24
CA SER A 55 -11.95 6.81 7.53
C SER A 55 -13.39 6.50 7.96
N ARG A 56 -13.62 5.26 8.41
CA ARG A 56 -14.92 4.79 8.92
C ARG A 56 -14.76 3.98 10.20
N PRO A 57 -15.74 4.03 11.12
CA PRO A 57 -15.72 3.18 12.31
C PRO A 57 -15.74 1.68 11.92
N ALA A 58 -15.23 0.84 12.82
CA ALA A 58 -15.24 -0.61 12.62
C ALA A 58 -16.68 -1.12 12.39
N GLY A 59 -16.84 -1.99 11.39
CA GLY A 59 -18.14 -2.58 11.02
C GLY A 59 -18.99 -1.72 10.07
N ALA A 60 -18.55 -0.52 9.68
CA ALA A 60 -19.20 0.23 8.62
C ALA A 60 -19.16 -0.53 7.28
N ALA A 61 -20.28 -0.57 6.56
CA ALA A 61 -20.39 -1.30 5.30
C ALA A 61 -19.55 -0.68 4.16
N ASP A 62 -19.24 0.61 4.25
CA ASP A 62 -18.46 1.39 3.28
C ASP A 62 -16.99 1.59 3.72
N ARG A 63 -16.47 0.69 4.56
CA ARG A 63 -15.10 0.81 5.06
C ARG A 63 -14.08 0.45 3.97
N THR A 64 -13.12 1.34 3.78
CA THR A 64 -12.10 1.19 2.73
C THR A 64 -11.02 0.21 3.15
N THR A 65 -10.57 -0.64 2.22
CA THR A 65 -9.52 -1.64 2.44
C THR A 65 -8.17 -1.16 1.89
N LEU A 66 -7.09 -1.40 2.65
CA LEU A 66 -5.71 -1.12 2.23
C LEU A 66 -4.87 -2.42 2.16
N PRO A 67 -4.05 -2.62 1.11
CA PRO A 67 -3.14 -3.75 1.07
C PRO A 67 -1.95 -3.55 2.04
N ILE A 68 -1.50 -4.65 2.64
CA ILE A 68 -0.25 -4.72 3.42
C ILE A 68 0.64 -5.86 2.93
N ALA A 69 1.96 -5.65 2.96
CA ALA A 69 2.95 -6.65 2.57
C ALA A 69 4.13 -6.64 3.54
N GLY A 70 4.69 -7.81 3.87
CA GLY A 70 5.83 -7.93 4.77
C GLY A 70 6.12 -9.35 5.22
N ASP A 71 7.35 -9.59 5.68
CA ASP A 71 7.87 -10.96 5.92
C ASP A 71 7.63 -11.47 7.34
N ASP A 72 7.27 -10.60 8.28
CA ASP A 72 7.01 -10.95 9.68
C ASP A 72 5.51 -10.86 9.99
N SER A 73 4.90 -12.00 10.33
CA SER A 73 3.45 -12.10 10.56
C SER A 73 2.96 -11.30 11.76
N ALA A 74 3.78 -11.17 12.81
CA ALA A 74 3.44 -10.38 13.99
C ALA A 74 3.47 -8.88 13.67
N ALA A 75 4.44 -8.44 12.86
CA ALA A 75 4.49 -7.08 12.35
C ALA A 75 3.27 -6.77 11.45
N LYS A 76 2.91 -7.67 10.53
CA LYS A 76 1.70 -7.50 9.69
C LYS A 76 0.43 -7.40 10.53
N THR A 77 0.31 -8.23 11.57
CA THR A 77 -0.83 -8.19 12.50
C THR A 77 -0.89 -6.85 13.25
N ALA A 78 0.25 -6.35 13.75
CA ALA A 78 0.31 -5.05 14.42
C ALA A 78 -0.02 -3.89 13.48
N ALA A 79 0.45 -3.93 12.23
CA ALA A 79 0.10 -2.95 11.21
C ALA A 79 -1.41 -2.98 10.88
N ALA A 80 -2.00 -4.16 10.69
CA ALA A 80 -3.44 -4.31 10.45
C ALA A 80 -4.29 -3.77 11.61
N GLN A 81 -3.87 -4.00 12.85
CA GLN A 81 -4.54 -3.45 14.04
C GLN A 81 -4.48 -1.91 14.06
N LEU A 82 -3.33 -1.32 13.75
CA LEU A 82 -3.19 0.13 13.64
C LEU A 82 -4.09 0.70 12.52
N ILE A 83 -4.04 0.11 11.33
CA ILE A 83 -4.85 0.53 10.18
C ILE A 83 -6.35 0.43 10.51
N SER A 84 -6.75 -0.62 11.23
CA SER A 84 -8.11 -0.76 11.74
C SER A 84 -8.49 0.35 12.71
N ALA A 85 -7.62 0.66 13.69
CA ALA A 85 -7.86 1.77 14.61
C ALA A 85 -7.97 3.14 13.90
N LEU A 86 -7.33 3.30 12.74
CA LEU A 86 -7.43 4.49 11.90
C LEU A 86 -8.66 4.51 10.98
N GLY A 87 -9.47 3.45 11.00
CA GLY A 87 -10.76 3.39 10.31
C GLY A 87 -10.73 2.71 8.94
N TYR A 88 -9.77 1.83 8.70
CA TYR A 88 -9.60 1.10 7.44
C TYR A 88 -9.52 -0.41 7.65
N ASP A 89 -10.00 -1.19 6.69
CA ASP A 89 -9.74 -2.62 6.64
C ASP A 89 -8.41 -2.91 5.94
N THR A 90 -7.92 -4.14 6.06
CA THR A 90 -6.69 -4.57 5.40
C THR A 90 -6.82 -5.89 4.67
N ILE A 91 -6.06 -6.05 3.60
CA ILE A 91 -5.75 -7.36 3.02
C ILE A 91 -4.24 -7.59 3.07
N ASP A 92 -3.83 -8.77 3.50
CA ASP A 92 -2.44 -9.21 3.40
C ASP A 92 -2.18 -9.73 1.99
N ILE A 93 -1.24 -9.10 1.28
CA ILE A 93 -0.91 -9.44 -0.10
C ILE A 93 0.39 -10.26 -0.22
N GLY A 94 0.99 -10.67 0.91
CA GLY A 94 2.13 -11.57 0.95
C GLY A 94 3.40 -10.98 1.58
N ALA A 95 4.53 -11.34 0.98
CA ALA A 95 5.88 -10.99 1.43
C ALA A 95 6.24 -9.55 1.02
N LEU A 96 7.33 -9.01 1.53
CA LEU A 96 7.80 -7.68 1.14
C LEU A 96 8.19 -7.61 -0.35
N ALA A 97 8.55 -8.75 -0.93
CA ALA A 97 8.75 -8.91 -2.36
C ALA A 97 7.46 -8.70 -3.17
N ASP A 98 6.27 -8.97 -2.62
CA ASP A 98 4.99 -8.77 -3.32
C ASP A 98 4.53 -7.29 -3.31
N SER A 99 5.24 -6.43 -2.57
CA SER A 99 4.87 -5.02 -2.40
C SER A 99 5.04 -4.18 -3.67
N TRP A 100 5.63 -4.70 -4.74
CA TRP A 100 5.69 -4.00 -6.03
C TRP A 100 4.29 -3.78 -6.61
N ARG A 101 3.33 -4.67 -6.30
CA ARG A 101 1.95 -4.64 -6.81
C ARG A 101 1.12 -3.45 -6.30
N THR A 102 1.69 -2.66 -5.39
CA THR A 102 1.05 -1.47 -4.81
C THR A 102 1.83 -0.19 -5.11
N GLN A 103 2.90 -0.24 -5.90
CA GLN A 103 3.74 0.92 -6.26
C GLN A 103 3.05 1.83 -7.29
N PRO A 104 3.59 3.03 -7.56
CA PRO A 104 3.15 3.85 -8.68
C PRO A 104 3.01 3.05 -9.98
N ASP A 105 2.08 3.49 -10.84
CA ASP A 105 1.75 2.88 -12.13
C ASP A 105 1.12 1.47 -12.06
N THR A 106 0.76 0.99 -10.87
CA THR A 106 -0.04 -0.24 -10.69
C THR A 106 -1.54 0.04 -10.53
N PRO A 107 -2.44 -0.91 -10.85
CA PRO A 107 -3.89 -0.65 -10.82
C PRO A 107 -4.45 -0.27 -9.45
N VAL A 108 -3.83 -0.69 -8.34
CA VAL A 108 -4.29 -0.38 -6.97
C VAL A 108 -3.77 0.98 -6.46
N TYR A 109 -2.91 1.66 -7.23
CA TYR A 109 -2.30 2.92 -6.84
C TYR A 109 -3.24 4.09 -7.08
N GLY A 110 -3.92 4.53 -6.03
CA GLY A 110 -4.86 5.66 -6.01
C GLY A 110 -6.22 5.33 -6.64
N ASN A 111 -6.23 4.58 -7.74
CA ASN A 111 -7.39 4.42 -8.61
C ASN A 111 -8.66 3.88 -7.94
N PRO A 112 -8.62 2.82 -7.12
CA PRO A 112 -9.82 2.31 -6.47
C PRO A 112 -10.44 3.30 -5.48
N TYR A 113 -9.65 4.24 -4.97
CA TYR A 113 -10.05 5.14 -3.90
C TYR A 113 -10.68 6.44 -4.39
N ALA A 114 -10.94 6.57 -5.69
CA ALA A 114 -11.43 7.80 -6.31
C ALA A 114 -12.77 7.60 -7.00
N ALA A 115 -13.64 8.60 -6.90
CA ALA A 115 -14.94 8.59 -7.59
C ALA A 115 -14.81 8.65 -9.13
N ALA A 116 -13.68 9.16 -9.63
CA ALA A 116 -13.34 9.21 -11.06
C ALA A 116 -11.83 9.33 -11.26
N GLN A 117 -11.39 9.21 -12.51
CA GLN A 117 -9.99 9.34 -12.92
C GLN A 117 -9.72 10.70 -13.59
N PRO A 118 -8.57 11.34 -13.31
CA PRO A 118 -7.46 10.83 -12.50
C PRO A 118 -7.69 10.99 -10.99
N PHE A 119 -7.25 10.01 -10.18
CA PHE A 119 -7.58 9.94 -8.76
C PHE A 119 -7.25 11.21 -7.93
N TRP A 120 -6.22 11.98 -8.32
CA TRP A 120 -5.78 13.17 -7.56
C TRP A 120 -6.68 14.41 -7.76
N ASP A 121 -7.52 14.43 -8.80
CA ASP A 121 -8.44 15.53 -9.13
C ASP A 121 -9.88 15.26 -8.68
N HIS A 122 -10.15 14.09 -8.09
CA HIS A 122 -11.49 13.65 -7.73
C HIS A 122 -11.62 13.28 -6.25
N GLU A 123 -12.86 13.36 -5.75
CA GLU A 123 -13.22 13.00 -4.38
C GLU A 123 -12.95 11.52 -4.09
N GLY A 124 -12.76 11.21 -2.80
CA GLY A 124 -12.55 9.84 -2.35
C GLY A 124 -13.80 8.99 -2.50
N ALA A 125 -13.64 7.75 -2.95
CA ALA A 125 -14.67 6.71 -2.96
C ALA A 125 -14.17 5.48 -2.17
N PRO A 126 -15.02 4.83 -1.37
CA PRO A 126 -14.61 3.66 -0.63
C PRO A 126 -14.40 2.45 -1.57
N ALA A 127 -13.37 1.66 -1.29
CA ALA A 127 -13.06 0.44 -2.01
C ALA A 127 -12.99 -0.76 -1.05
N ASP A 128 -13.73 -1.82 -1.36
CA ASP A 128 -13.81 -3.00 -0.51
C ASP A 128 -12.66 -4.00 -0.76
N ALA A 129 -12.60 -5.05 0.05
CA ALA A 129 -11.52 -6.04 -0.06
C ALA A 129 -11.54 -6.84 -1.38
N ALA A 130 -12.68 -7.00 -2.04
CA ALA A 130 -12.76 -7.70 -3.31
C ALA A 130 -12.20 -6.83 -4.45
N GLU A 131 -12.56 -5.54 -4.46
CA GLU A 131 -12.03 -4.55 -5.40
C GLU A 131 -10.50 -4.42 -5.26
N ILE A 132 -10.00 -4.27 -4.03
CA ILE A 132 -8.55 -4.13 -3.79
C ILE A 132 -7.79 -5.40 -4.17
N ARG A 133 -8.31 -6.61 -3.87
CA ARG A 133 -7.68 -7.86 -4.32
C ARG A 133 -7.59 -7.92 -5.84
N LYS A 134 -8.69 -7.63 -6.53
CA LYS A 134 -8.72 -7.61 -7.99
C LYS A 134 -7.70 -6.64 -8.58
N ALA A 135 -7.59 -5.43 -8.03
CA ALA A 135 -6.63 -4.44 -8.49
C ALA A 135 -5.16 -4.87 -8.23
N VAL A 136 -4.89 -5.50 -7.08
CA VAL A 136 -3.57 -6.05 -6.75
C VAL A 136 -3.22 -7.25 -7.65
N GLU A 137 -4.18 -8.10 -8.00
CA GLU A 137 -4.04 -9.24 -8.92
C GLU A 137 -3.85 -8.84 -10.38
N ALA A 138 -4.36 -7.66 -10.77
CA ALA A 138 -4.19 -7.12 -12.12
C ALA A 138 -2.84 -6.40 -12.33
N ALA A 139 -1.99 -6.30 -11.31
CA ALA A 139 -0.66 -5.71 -11.46
C ALA A 139 0.24 -6.61 -12.30
N GLU A 140 0.90 -6.02 -13.30
CA GLU A 140 1.84 -6.68 -14.20
C GLU A 140 3.23 -6.05 -14.07
N ARG A 141 4.28 -6.82 -14.33
CA ARG A 141 5.69 -6.40 -14.22
C ARG A 141 6.43 -6.67 -15.51
#